data_AF-A0A7X1DQ13-F1
#
_entry.id   AF-A0A7X1DQ13-F1
#
_cell.length_a   1.000
_cell.length_b   1.000
_cell.length_c   1.000
_cell.angle_alpha   90.00
_cell.angle_beta   90.00
_cell.angle_gamma   90.00
#
_symmetry.space_group_name_H-M   'P 1'
#
loop_
_entity.id
_entity.type
_entity.pdbx_description
1 polymer ?
#
loop_
_entity_poly.entity_id
_entity_poly.type
_entity_poly.pdbx_seq_one_letter_code
_entity_poly.pdbx_strand_id
1 'polypeptide(L)'
;MKTNISFKEANQLVNIRDQSAKAATTSRNLQLPILALFCGFMALLPWKNSVVMTIILFLIIVISYIYYFTLKSSNKLLENFGWELAKYVMLQTITLSLILGIRIDGGRPFGDFYMIVALSYLVLITVFSYFRCKAMILNYLKSNNINLKKSASIKIWDKGFSKLLIGMLVMIILGTQIYRLSKWWFIGDDSSISVISIQNEWLGALVVLVGGIFLLLLLIIFSLLPTLVFNPKIITNGILLKKYATEFQQENARSNQ
;
A
#
# COMPACT_ATOMS: atom_id res chain seq x y z
N MET A 1 4.76 -21.41 -1.50
CA MET A 1 3.63 -22.33 -1.20
C MET A 1 2.57 -22.16 -2.28
N LYS A 2 2.39 -23.14 -3.17
CA LYS A 2 1.36 -23.17 -4.22
C LYS A 2 0.00 -23.44 -3.57
N THR A 3 -0.89 -22.46 -3.56
CA THR A 3 -2.32 -22.72 -3.35
C THR A 3 -2.89 -23.30 -4.65
N ASN A 4 -3.09 -24.62 -4.68
CA ASN A 4 -3.72 -25.30 -5.80
C ASN A 4 -5.26 -25.16 -5.68
N ILE A 5 -5.76 -24.00 -6.07
CA ILE A 5 -7.19 -23.80 -6.36
C ILE A 5 -7.47 -24.49 -7.69
N SER A 6 -8.54 -25.27 -7.80
CA SER A 6 -8.94 -25.94 -9.05
C SER A 6 -9.74 -25.00 -9.97
N PHE A 7 -9.85 -25.34 -11.27
CA PHE A 7 -10.67 -24.56 -12.21
C PHE A 7 -12.15 -24.53 -11.80
N LYS A 8 -12.69 -25.64 -11.28
CA LYS A 8 -14.08 -25.73 -10.83
C LYS A 8 -14.39 -24.73 -9.70
N GLU A 9 -13.49 -24.63 -8.72
CA GLU A 9 -13.60 -23.65 -7.63
C GLU A 9 -13.42 -22.21 -8.14
N ALA A 10 -12.51 -22.00 -9.10
CA ALA A 10 -12.30 -20.69 -9.72
C ALA A 10 -13.54 -20.22 -10.51
N ASN A 11 -14.19 -21.12 -11.25
CA ASN A 11 -15.39 -20.81 -12.05
C ASN A 11 -16.60 -20.45 -11.17
N GLN A 12 -16.71 -21.05 -9.98
CA GLN A 12 -17.75 -20.68 -9.00
C GLN A 12 -17.55 -19.26 -8.41
N LEU A 13 -16.31 -18.76 -8.39
CA LEU A 13 -15.97 -17.46 -7.81
C LEU A 13 -15.98 -16.31 -8.84
N VAL A 14 -15.65 -16.62 -10.09
CA VAL A 14 -15.50 -15.65 -11.16
C VAL A 14 -16.78 -15.67 -12.00
N ASN A 15 -17.77 -14.84 -11.63
CA ASN A 15 -18.90 -14.58 -12.51
C ASN A 15 -18.46 -13.64 -13.64
N ILE A 16 -18.22 -14.20 -14.83
CA ILE A 16 -17.72 -13.51 -16.02
C ILE A 16 -18.68 -12.41 -16.49
N ARG A 17 -20.00 -12.61 -16.32
CA ARG A 17 -21.05 -11.65 -16.70
C ARG A 17 -20.96 -10.35 -15.90
N ASP A 18 -20.73 -10.44 -14.60
CA ASP A 18 -20.59 -9.29 -13.71
C ASP A 18 -19.31 -8.48 -13.95
N GLN A 19 -18.23 -9.15 -14.38
CA GLN A 19 -16.97 -8.48 -14.72
C GLN A 19 -17.03 -7.76 -16.06
N SER A 20 -17.73 -8.34 -17.05
CA SER A 20 -17.98 -7.70 -18.35
C SER A 20 -18.83 -6.43 -18.21
N ALA A 21 -19.88 -6.46 -17.40
CA ALA A 21 -20.73 -5.29 -17.13
C ALA A 21 -19.98 -4.14 -16.43
N LYS A 22 -19.05 -4.45 -15.51
CA LYS A 22 -18.23 -3.43 -14.81
C LYS A 22 -17.12 -2.83 -15.67
N ALA A 23 -16.65 -3.54 -16.70
CA ALA A 23 -15.66 -3.02 -17.64
C ALA A 23 -16.24 -1.94 -18.59
N ALA A 24 -17.56 -1.84 -18.70
CA ALA A 24 -18.24 -0.89 -19.60
C ALA A 24 -18.37 0.54 -19.04
N THR A 25 -17.96 0.81 -17.80
CA THR A 25 -18.03 2.16 -17.20
C THR A 25 -16.72 2.92 -17.42
N THR A 26 -16.70 3.63 -18.55
CA THR A 26 -15.59 4.35 -19.17
C THR A 26 -15.28 5.68 -18.46
N SER A 27 -14.61 5.66 -17.31
CA SER A 27 -13.97 6.87 -16.71
C SER A 27 -12.52 6.68 -16.26
N ARG A 28 -12.01 5.44 -16.32
CA ARG A 28 -10.70 5.07 -15.76
C ARG A 28 -9.51 5.50 -16.62
N ASN A 29 -9.72 5.70 -17.92
CA ASN A 29 -8.69 6.18 -18.84
C ASN A 29 -8.17 7.57 -18.48
N LEU A 30 -9.01 8.41 -17.85
CA LEU A 30 -8.62 9.74 -17.40
C LEU A 30 -8.09 9.73 -15.95
N GLN A 31 -8.61 8.83 -15.11
CA GLN A 31 -8.20 8.76 -13.71
C GLN A 31 -6.77 8.24 -13.53
N LEU A 32 -6.31 7.27 -14.36
CA LEU A 32 -4.93 6.75 -14.24
C LEU A 32 -3.85 7.81 -14.50
N PRO A 33 -3.89 8.57 -15.62
CA PRO A 33 -2.86 9.55 -15.89
C PRO A 33 -2.85 10.68 -14.85
N ILE A 34 -4.03 11.10 -14.35
CA ILE A 34 -4.11 12.08 -13.25
C ILE A 34 -3.43 11.53 -11.99
N LEU A 35 -3.74 10.29 -11.61
CA LEU A 35 -3.11 9.64 -10.45
C LEU A 35 -1.60 9.49 -10.65
N ALA A 36 -1.15 9.06 -11.84
CA ALA A 36 0.26 8.89 -12.15
C ALA A 36 1.03 10.21 -12.10
N LEU A 37 0.45 11.30 -12.62
CA LEU A 37 1.04 12.63 -12.57
C LEU A 37 1.16 13.13 -11.12
N PHE A 38 0.11 12.96 -10.33
CA PHE A 38 0.15 13.28 -8.90
C PHE A 38 1.19 12.45 -8.14
N CYS A 39 1.30 11.15 -8.44
CA CYS A 39 2.34 10.29 -7.86
C CYS A 39 3.74 10.74 -8.28
N GLY A 40 3.92 11.12 -9.55
CA GLY A 40 5.18 11.66 -10.05
C GLY A 40 5.60 12.93 -9.32
N PHE A 41 4.66 13.85 -9.08
CA PHE A 41 4.92 15.04 -8.26
C PHE A 41 5.32 14.66 -6.84
N MET A 42 4.57 13.75 -6.21
CA MET A 42 4.87 13.27 -4.86
C MET A 42 6.24 12.56 -4.79
N ALA A 43 6.66 11.83 -5.83
CA ALA A 43 7.95 11.15 -5.90
C ALA A 43 9.17 12.10 -5.88
N LEU A 44 8.96 13.42 -6.09
CA LEU A 44 10.01 14.43 -5.99
C LEU A 44 10.34 14.82 -4.54
N LEU A 45 9.50 14.50 -3.55
CA LEU A 45 9.74 14.84 -2.14
C LEU A 45 11.12 14.38 -1.60
N PRO A 46 11.61 13.17 -1.92
CA PRO A 46 12.90 12.69 -1.46
C PRO A 46 14.09 13.25 -2.25
N TRP A 47 13.87 14.08 -3.29
CA TRP A 47 14.92 14.49 -4.25
C TRP A 47 16.15 15.09 -3.56
N LYS A 48 15.90 16.00 -2.61
CA LYS A 48 16.97 16.66 -1.85
C LYS A 48 17.64 15.73 -0.84
N ASN A 49 16.99 14.64 -0.43
CA ASN A 49 17.56 13.64 0.46
C ASN A 49 18.43 12.65 -0.34
N SER A 50 17.89 12.14 -1.46
CA SER A 50 18.59 11.29 -2.42
C SER A 50 17.89 11.27 -3.78
N VAL A 51 18.61 11.72 -4.81
CA VAL A 51 18.18 11.61 -6.21
C VAL A 51 17.96 10.15 -6.62
N VAL A 52 18.78 9.22 -6.11
CA VAL A 52 18.66 7.78 -6.41
C VAL A 52 17.32 7.24 -5.94
N MET A 53 16.87 7.60 -4.73
CA MET A 53 15.57 7.15 -4.22
C MET A 53 14.42 7.72 -5.05
N THR A 54 14.51 8.99 -5.46
CA THR A 54 13.52 9.58 -6.37
C THR A 54 13.45 8.85 -7.71
N ILE A 55 14.59 8.50 -8.31
CA ILE A 55 14.63 7.71 -9.56
C ILE A 55 13.95 6.35 -9.37
N ILE A 56 14.26 5.64 -8.28
CA ILE A 56 13.64 4.33 -7.98
C ILE A 56 12.11 4.46 -7.88
N LEU A 57 11.60 5.47 -7.17
CA LEU A 57 10.15 5.70 -7.04
C LEU A 57 9.50 6.03 -8.39
N PHE A 58 10.14 6.85 -9.23
CA PHE A 58 9.66 7.13 -10.59
C PHE A 58 9.61 5.86 -11.44
N LEU A 59 10.63 5.01 -11.39
CA LEU A 59 10.64 3.74 -12.11
C LEU A 59 9.49 2.84 -11.68
N ILE A 60 9.18 2.76 -10.38
CA ILE A 60 8.03 1.98 -9.89
C ILE A 60 6.71 2.51 -10.47
N ILE A 61 6.53 3.84 -10.52
CA ILE A 61 5.33 4.47 -11.09
C ILE A 61 5.21 4.16 -12.59
N VAL A 62 6.30 4.29 -13.34
CA VAL A 62 6.34 4.01 -14.79
C VAL A 62 6.06 2.53 -15.08
N ILE A 63 6.70 1.61 -14.36
CA ILE A 63 6.48 0.16 -14.50
C ILE A 63 5.01 -0.17 -14.20
N SER A 64 4.44 0.40 -13.13
CA SER A 64 3.04 0.22 -12.76
C SER A 64 2.09 0.69 -13.87
N TYR A 65 2.38 1.85 -14.46
CA TYR A 65 1.60 2.42 -15.56
C TYR A 65 1.66 1.54 -16.81
N ILE A 66 2.88 1.16 -17.26
CA ILE A 66 3.08 0.29 -18.43
C ILE A 66 2.40 -1.07 -18.21
N TYR A 67 2.50 -1.64 -17.01
CA TYR A 67 1.88 -2.91 -16.67
C TYR A 67 0.36 -2.87 -16.85
N TYR A 68 -0.31 -1.79 -16.43
CA TYR A 68 -1.74 -1.61 -16.65
C TYR A 68 -2.11 -1.64 -18.14
N PHE A 69 -1.42 -0.84 -18.97
CA PHE A 69 -1.71 -0.79 -20.41
C PHE A 69 -1.46 -2.12 -21.10
N THR A 70 -0.39 -2.82 -20.73
CA THR A 70 -0.07 -4.16 -21.25
C THR A 70 -1.20 -5.14 -20.93
N LEU A 71 -1.68 -5.15 -19.68
CA LEU A 71 -2.76 -6.04 -19.24
C LEU A 71 -4.08 -5.73 -19.94
N LYS A 72 -4.41 -4.45 -20.05
CA LYS A 72 -5.62 -3.97 -20.71
C LYS A 72 -5.62 -4.35 -22.19
N SER A 73 -4.49 -4.22 -22.88
CA SER A 73 -4.36 -4.59 -24.29
C SER A 73 -4.47 -6.10 -24.51
N SER A 74 -4.01 -6.92 -23.56
CA SER A 74 -4.04 -8.38 -23.68
C SER A 74 -5.43 -8.98 -23.44
N ASN A 75 -6.14 -8.53 -22.39
CA ASN A 75 -7.46 -9.05 -22.07
C ASN A 75 -8.30 -8.01 -21.33
N LYS A 76 -9.42 -7.59 -21.93
CA LYS A 76 -10.34 -6.59 -21.35
C LYS A 76 -10.91 -7.03 -19.99
N LEU A 77 -11.06 -8.33 -19.74
CA LEU A 77 -11.50 -8.86 -18.43
C LEU A 77 -10.48 -8.60 -17.31
N LEU A 78 -9.20 -8.43 -17.65
CA LEU A 78 -8.12 -8.10 -16.70
C LEU A 78 -7.98 -6.60 -16.44
N GLU A 79 -8.76 -5.74 -17.10
CA GLU A 79 -8.66 -4.29 -16.92
C GLU A 79 -8.94 -3.87 -15.47
N ASN A 80 -9.97 -4.46 -14.84
CA ASN A 80 -10.28 -4.22 -13.43
C ASN A 80 -9.12 -4.63 -12.50
N PHE A 81 -8.47 -5.75 -12.82
CA PHE A 81 -7.35 -6.28 -12.07
C PHE A 81 -6.10 -5.38 -12.20
N GLY A 82 -5.76 -5.00 -13.43
CA GLY A 82 -4.64 -4.10 -13.71
C GLY A 82 -4.85 -2.73 -13.05
N TRP A 83 -6.06 -2.19 -13.11
CA TRP A 83 -6.41 -0.91 -12.48
C TRP A 83 -6.22 -0.93 -10.96
N GLU A 84 -6.77 -1.94 -10.28
CA GLU A 84 -6.64 -2.06 -8.82
C GLU A 84 -5.18 -2.25 -8.39
N LEU A 85 -4.41 -3.03 -9.14
CA LEU A 85 -2.99 -3.22 -8.85
C LEU A 85 -2.19 -1.93 -9.04
N ALA A 86 -2.40 -1.24 -10.16
CA ALA A 86 -1.68 -0.01 -10.47
C ALA A 86 -1.98 1.09 -9.45
N LYS A 87 -3.27 1.27 -9.11
CA LYS A 87 -3.74 2.19 -8.07
C LYS A 87 -3.11 1.89 -6.71
N TYR A 88 -3.07 0.61 -6.31
CA TYR A 88 -2.44 0.20 -5.06
C TYR A 88 -0.94 0.55 -5.03
N VAL A 89 -0.19 0.18 -6.07
CA VAL A 89 1.25 0.47 -6.17
C VAL A 89 1.52 1.98 -6.16
N MET A 90 0.71 2.76 -6.87
CA MET A 90 0.82 4.22 -6.93
C MET A 90 0.56 4.89 -5.57
N LEU A 91 -0.47 4.44 -4.84
CA LEU A 91 -0.72 4.89 -3.48
C LEU A 91 0.42 4.50 -2.52
N GLN A 92 0.95 3.29 -2.67
CA GLN A 92 2.12 2.83 -1.92
C GLN A 92 3.34 3.73 -2.16
N THR A 93 3.59 4.12 -3.42
CA THR A 93 4.69 5.03 -3.74
C THR A 93 4.51 6.43 -3.15
N ILE A 94 3.28 6.96 -3.07
CA ILE A 94 3.02 8.25 -2.40
C ILE A 94 3.41 8.17 -0.93
N THR A 95 2.94 7.14 -0.21
CA THR A 95 3.22 6.98 1.21
C THR A 95 4.71 6.81 1.48
N LEU A 96 5.40 5.99 0.67
CA LEU A 96 6.86 5.85 0.74
C LEU A 96 7.58 7.17 0.49
N SER A 97 7.13 7.94 -0.51
CA SER A 97 7.73 9.22 -0.85
C SER A 97 7.59 10.25 0.27
N LEU A 98 6.43 10.31 0.93
CA LEU A 98 6.21 11.19 2.08
C LEU A 98 7.19 10.90 3.21
N ILE A 99 7.39 9.62 3.55
CA ILE A 99 8.28 9.20 4.64
C ILE A 99 9.74 9.45 4.27
N LEU A 100 10.14 9.04 3.07
CA LEU A 100 11.51 9.21 2.59
C LEU A 100 11.88 10.68 2.39
N GLY A 101 10.89 11.55 2.13
CA GLY A 101 11.06 12.99 2.00
C GLY A 101 11.22 13.75 3.32
N ILE A 102 10.98 13.12 4.48
CA ILE A 102 11.15 13.76 5.79
C ILE A 102 12.60 14.24 5.96
N ARG A 103 12.76 15.42 6.56
CA ARG A 103 14.07 16.01 6.91
C ARG A 103 14.12 16.37 8.38
N ILE A 104 15.31 16.32 8.94
CA ILE A 104 15.62 16.71 10.32
C ILE A 104 16.61 17.88 10.21
N ASP A 105 16.23 19.05 10.74
CA ASP A 105 17.04 20.27 10.75
C ASP A 105 17.59 20.67 9.37
N GLY A 106 16.75 20.51 8.33
CA GLY A 106 17.12 20.82 6.94
C GLY A 106 18.01 19.78 6.25
N GLY A 107 18.54 18.81 6.99
CA GLY A 107 19.38 17.72 6.51
C GLY A 107 18.62 16.42 6.21
N ARG A 108 19.32 15.50 5.55
CA ARG A 108 18.84 14.12 5.34
C ARG A 108 18.90 13.34 6.66
N PRO A 109 17.84 12.59 7.03
CA PRO A 109 17.87 11.78 8.25
C PRO A 109 18.97 10.72 8.13
N PHE A 110 19.68 10.45 9.23
CA PHE A 110 20.81 9.51 9.27
C PHE A 110 22.04 9.88 8.41
N GLY A 111 22.12 11.14 7.93
CA GLY A 111 23.30 11.65 7.23
C GLY A 111 23.67 10.80 6.01
N ASP A 112 24.93 10.37 5.94
CA ASP A 112 25.46 9.62 4.79
C ASP A 112 24.88 8.21 4.67
N PHE A 113 24.41 7.63 5.78
CA PHE A 113 23.78 6.30 5.79
C PHE A 113 22.33 6.32 5.26
N TYR A 114 21.78 7.50 4.95
CA TYR A 114 20.40 7.66 4.48
C TYR A 114 20.05 6.68 3.35
N MET A 115 20.93 6.53 2.35
CA MET A 115 20.63 5.68 1.18
C MET A 115 20.45 4.21 1.58
N ILE A 116 21.33 3.68 2.43
CA ILE A 116 21.27 2.29 2.89
C ILE A 116 20.02 2.07 3.75
N VAL A 117 19.72 3.01 4.64
CA VAL A 117 18.53 2.96 5.49
C VAL A 117 17.25 3.04 4.65
N ALA A 118 17.19 3.93 3.66
CA ALA A 118 16.05 4.10 2.77
C ALA A 118 15.79 2.85 1.91
N LEU A 119 16.85 2.22 1.38
CA LEU A 119 16.73 0.96 0.64
C LEU A 119 16.26 -0.19 1.53
N SER A 120 16.85 -0.30 2.72
CA SER A 120 16.45 -1.31 3.71
C SER A 120 14.99 -1.14 4.10
N TYR A 121 14.55 0.10 4.30
CA TYR A 121 13.17 0.45 4.57
C TYR A 121 12.23 0.04 3.43
N LEU A 122 12.59 0.33 2.17
CA LEU A 122 11.79 -0.05 1.01
C LEU A 122 11.60 -1.57 0.92
N VAL A 123 12.67 -2.34 1.16
CA VAL A 123 12.62 -3.81 1.20
C VAL A 123 11.70 -4.29 2.33
N LEU A 124 11.86 -3.76 3.54
CA LEU A 124 11.01 -4.10 4.68
C LEU A 124 9.53 -3.85 4.39
N ILE A 125 9.17 -2.65 3.89
CA ILE A 125 7.79 -2.30 3.58
C ILE A 125 7.22 -3.20 2.47
N THR A 126 8.03 -3.57 1.48
CA THR A 126 7.62 -4.50 0.42
C THR A 126 7.27 -5.87 0.99
N VAL A 127 8.12 -6.40 1.87
CA VAL A 127 7.89 -7.71 2.52
C VAL A 127 6.64 -7.69 3.40
N PHE A 128 6.47 -6.66 4.24
CA PHE A 128 5.29 -6.54 5.09
C PHE A 128 4.01 -6.37 4.27
N SER A 129 4.04 -5.55 3.22
CA SER A 129 2.93 -5.38 2.27
C SER A 129 2.55 -6.69 1.59
N TYR A 130 3.53 -7.48 1.16
CA TYR A 130 3.28 -8.79 0.57
C TYR A 130 2.54 -9.73 1.53
N PHE A 131 3.02 -9.85 2.78
CA PHE A 131 2.36 -10.69 3.78
C PHE A 131 0.94 -10.22 4.07
N ARG A 132 0.72 -8.91 4.13
CA ARG A 132 -0.59 -8.28 4.34
C ARG A 132 -1.57 -8.61 3.21
N CYS A 133 -1.21 -8.32 1.96
CA CYS A 133 -2.04 -8.59 0.80
C CYS A 133 -2.33 -10.08 0.65
N LYS A 134 -1.33 -10.94 0.92
CA LYS A 134 -1.50 -12.39 0.93
C LYS A 134 -2.54 -12.85 1.96
N ALA A 135 -2.50 -12.29 3.17
CA ALA A 135 -3.49 -12.59 4.20
C ALA A 135 -4.91 -12.19 3.75
N MET A 136 -5.07 -11.00 3.14
CA MET A 136 -6.36 -10.54 2.61
C MET A 136 -6.91 -11.45 1.52
N ILE A 137 -6.08 -11.87 0.56
CA ILE A 137 -6.47 -12.82 -0.51
C ILE A 137 -6.94 -14.14 0.11
N LEU A 138 -6.18 -14.68 1.07
CA LEU A 138 -6.52 -15.96 1.69
C LEU A 138 -7.82 -15.90 2.48
N ASN A 139 -8.07 -14.79 3.18
CA ASN A 139 -9.31 -14.58 3.92
C ASN A 139 -10.50 -14.48 2.98
N TYR A 140 -10.33 -13.81 1.84
CA TYR A 140 -11.35 -13.76 0.79
C TYR A 140 -11.65 -15.16 0.22
N LEU A 141 -10.64 -15.96 -0.09
CA LEU A 141 -10.84 -17.33 -0.56
C LEU A 141 -11.58 -18.19 0.48
N LYS A 142 -11.22 -18.04 1.76
CA LYS A 142 -11.86 -18.74 2.87
C LYS A 142 -13.31 -18.31 3.07
N SER A 143 -13.61 -17.01 3.00
CA SER A 143 -14.99 -16.52 3.15
C SER A 143 -15.92 -17.03 2.05
N ASN A 144 -15.36 -17.48 0.92
CA ASN A 144 -16.10 -18.12 -0.16
C ASN A 144 -15.94 -19.66 -0.14
N ASN A 145 -15.76 -20.25 1.05
CA ASN A 145 -15.74 -21.70 1.28
C ASN A 145 -14.61 -22.52 0.62
N ILE A 146 -13.52 -21.90 0.15
CA ILE A 146 -12.33 -22.66 -0.26
C ILE A 146 -11.56 -23.10 0.98
N ASN A 147 -11.40 -24.41 1.14
CA ASN A 147 -10.72 -25.02 2.28
C ASN A 147 -9.20 -24.80 2.20
N LEU A 148 -8.70 -23.82 2.96
CA LEU A 148 -7.27 -23.48 3.01
C LEU A 148 -6.72 -23.70 4.42
N LYS A 149 -5.58 -24.42 4.50
CA LYS A 149 -4.90 -24.69 5.77
C LYS A 149 -4.39 -23.38 6.39
N LYS A 150 -4.87 -23.04 7.59
CA LYS A 150 -4.59 -21.77 8.26
C LYS A 150 -3.17 -21.79 8.86
N SER A 151 -2.27 -20.93 8.39
CA SER A 151 -1.05 -20.62 9.16
C SER A 151 -1.35 -19.59 10.26
N ALA A 152 -0.69 -19.72 11.41
CA ALA A 152 -0.88 -18.84 12.56
C ALA A 152 -0.66 -17.35 12.22
N SER A 153 0.30 -17.07 11.33
CA SER A 153 0.62 -15.71 10.86
C SER A 153 -0.59 -14.99 10.26
N ILE A 154 -1.49 -15.68 9.55
CA ILE A 154 -2.66 -15.04 8.90
C ILE A 154 -3.66 -14.48 9.92
N LYS A 155 -3.79 -15.09 11.11
CA LYS A 155 -4.73 -14.65 12.16
C LYS A 155 -4.35 -13.29 12.74
N ILE A 156 -3.05 -13.03 12.87
CA ILE A 156 -2.50 -11.79 13.43
C ILE A 156 -2.73 -10.63 12.44
N TRP A 157 -2.46 -10.87 11.16
CA TRP A 157 -2.71 -9.90 10.12
C TRP A 157 -4.20 -9.55 10.02
N ASP A 158 -5.10 -10.52 9.96
CA ASP A 158 -6.53 -10.30 9.68
C ASP A 158 -7.25 -9.34 10.67
N LYS A 159 -7.25 -9.68 11.97
CA LYS A 159 -8.06 -8.96 12.97
C LYS A 159 -7.34 -7.82 13.67
N GLY A 160 -6.06 -7.99 14.00
CA GLY A 160 -5.31 -7.01 14.78
C GLY A 160 -4.86 -5.83 13.91
N PHE A 161 -4.23 -6.14 12.78
CA PHE A 161 -3.57 -5.14 11.95
C PHE A 161 -4.56 -4.20 11.24
N SER A 162 -5.73 -4.71 10.81
CA SER A 162 -6.78 -3.91 10.17
C SER A 162 -7.34 -2.82 11.10
N LYS A 163 -7.66 -3.20 12.34
CA LYS A 163 -8.16 -2.27 13.36
C LYS A 163 -7.12 -1.24 13.74
N LEU A 164 -5.86 -1.66 13.82
CA LEU A 164 -4.74 -0.78 14.14
C LEU A 164 -4.52 0.28 13.05
N LEU A 165 -4.55 -0.11 11.76
CA LEU A 165 -4.45 0.83 10.64
C LEU A 165 -5.59 1.85 10.63
N ILE A 166 -6.83 1.40 10.85
CA ILE A 166 -8.00 2.29 10.91
C ILE A 166 -7.89 3.24 12.11
N GLY A 167 -7.53 2.72 13.29
CA GLY A 167 -7.31 3.54 14.48
C GLY A 167 -6.22 4.58 14.28
N MET A 168 -5.13 4.22 13.62
CA MET A 168 -4.06 5.16 13.28
C MET A 168 -4.51 6.23 12.29
N LEU A 169 -5.29 5.87 11.26
CA LEU A 169 -5.86 6.85 10.33
C LEU A 169 -6.72 7.88 11.07
N VAL A 170 -7.58 7.42 11.98
CA VAL A 170 -8.42 8.28 12.84
C VAL A 170 -7.56 9.18 13.72
N MET A 171 -6.50 8.64 14.35
CA MET A 171 -5.57 9.43 15.17
C MET A 171 -4.83 10.50 14.36
N ILE A 172 -4.41 10.23 13.12
CA ILE A 172 -3.76 11.21 12.25
C ILE A 172 -4.74 12.33 11.89
N ILE A 173 -5.98 11.97 11.51
CA ILE A 173 -7.01 12.95 11.17
C ILE A 173 -7.32 13.83 12.38
N LEU A 174 -7.61 13.21 13.54
CA LEU A 174 -7.89 13.93 14.77
C LEU A 174 -6.70 14.78 15.21
N GLY A 175 -5.48 14.24 15.20
CA GLY A 175 -4.27 14.96 15.55
C GLY A 175 -4.02 16.15 14.62
N THR A 176 -4.28 16.02 13.32
CA THR A 176 -4.18 17.13 12.37
C THR A 176 -5.22 18.22 12.65
N GLN A 177 -6.47 17.84 12.96
CA GLN A 177 -7.49 18.83 13.32
C GLN A 177 -7.20 19.49 14.67
N ILE A 178 -6.75 18.72 15.67
CA ILE A 178 -6.33 19.24 16.98
C ILE A 178 -5.14 20.18 16.80
N TYR A 179 -4.16 19.86 15.96
CA TYR A 179 -3.05 20.75 15.65
C TYR A 179 -3.52 22.06 14.98
N ARG A 180 -4.50 21.99 14.08
CA ARG A 180 -5.09 23.19 13.47
C ARG A 180 -5.84 24.04 14.50
N LEU A 181 -6.60 23.41 15.39
CA LEU A 181 -7.34 24.07 16.46
C LEU A 181 -6.40 24.64 17.53
N SER A 182 -5.34 23.91 17.91
CA SER A 182 -4.34 24.37 18.87
C SER A 182 -3.52 25.51 18.28
N LYS A 183 -3.09 25.43 17.01
CA LYS A 183 -2.44 26.56 16.34
C LYS A 183 -3.34 27.80 16.34
N TRP A 184 -4.66 27.64 16.15
CA TRP A 184 -5.60 28.76 16.23
C TRP A 184 -5.74 29.34 17.64
N TRP A 185 -5.63 28.51 18.68
CA TRP A 185 -5.64 28.93 20.09
C TRP A 185 -4.31 29.50 20.59
N PHE A 186 -3.19 29.11 20.00
CA PHE A 186 -1.83 29.50 20.42
C PHE A 186 -1.17 30.55 19.52
N ILE A 187 -1.88 31.12 18.54
CA ILE A 187 -1.46 32.41 17.91
C ILE A 187 -1.68 33.50 18.96
N GLY A 188 -0.77 33.59 19.92
CA GLY A 188 -0.92 34.49 21.05
C GLY A 188 0.21 34.46 22.09
N ASP A 189 1.07 33.45 22.13
CA ASP A 189 2.16 33.45 23.12
C ASP A 189 3.49 32.93 22.55
N ASP A 190 4.47 33.83 22.52
CA ASP A 190 5.88 33.51 22.46
C ASP A 190 6.22 32.65 23.68
N SER A 191 6.54 31.37 23.46
CA SER A 191 7.28 30.61 24.46
C SER A 191 8.25 29.68 23.77
N SER A 192 9.52 30.06 23.92
CA SER A 192 10.68 29.20 23.77
C SER A 192 10.37 27.80 24.33
N ILE A 193 10.37 26.80 23.46
CA ILE A 193 10.35 25.40 23.88
C ILE A 193 11.68 25.16 24.60
N SER A 194 11.62 25.24 25.93
CA SER A 194 12.71 24.88 26.81
C SER A 194 13.12 23.45 26.49
N VAL A 195 14.39 23.29 26.12
CA VAL A 195 15.02 22.00 25.90
C VAL A 195 14.80 21.17 27.16
N ILE A 196 14.05 20.07 27.04
CA ILE A 196 13.85 19.11 28.14
C ILE A 196 15.20 18.42 28.37
N SER A 197 16.02 19.00 29.22
CA SER A 197 17.28 18.44 29.67
C SER A 197 16.98 17.29 30.64
N ILE A 198 17.01 16.05 30.16
CA ILE A 198 16.94 14.88 31.02
C ILE A 198 18.27 14.77 31.77
N GLN A 199 18.27 15.16 33.05
CA GLN A 199 19.44 15.24 33.93
C GLN A 199 20.19 13.92 34.12
N ASN A 200 19.55 12.78 33.86
CA ASN A 200 20.16 11.46 33.95
C ASN A 200 20.42 10.91 32.54
N GLU A 201 21.70 10.87 32.13
CA GLU A 201 22.13 10.45 30.78
C GLU A 201 21.61 9.05 30.39
N TRP A 202 21.58 8.10 31.32
CA TRP A 202 21.07 6.74 31.06
C TRP A 202 19.55 6.69 30.88
N LEU A 203 18.80 7.46 31.67
CA LEU A 203 17.34 7.57 31.54
C LEU A 203 16.98 8.32 30.26
N GLY A 204 17.75 9.34 29.90
CA GLY A 204 17.61 10.09 28.65
C GLY A 204 17.86 9.20 27.43
N ALA A 205 18.93 8.42 27.44
CA ALA A 205 19.24 7.47 26.37
C ALA A 205 18.13 6.42 26.19
N LEU A 206 17.59 5.88 27.30
CA LEU A 206 16.51 4.90 27.26
C LEU A 206 15.22 5.51 26.68
N VAL A 207 14.85 6.73 27.10
CA VAL A 207 13.68 7.45 26.58
C VAL A 207 13.81 7.72 25.08
N VAL A 208 14.98 8.19 24.62
CA VAL A 208 15.24 8.42 23.19
C VAL A 208 15.16 7.12 22.38
N LEU A 209 15.71 6.03 22.91
CA LEU A 209 15.70 4.73 22.24
C LEU A 209 14.27 4.17 22.13
N VAL A 210 13.51 4.18 23.22
CA VAL A 210 12.11 3.73 23.23
C VAL A 210 11.25 4.60 22.31
N GLY A 211 11.42 5.92 22.36
CA GLY A 211 10.74 6.86 21.48
C GLY A 211 11.08 6.64 20.01
N GLY A 212 12.35 6.38 19.69
CA GLY A 212 12.81 6.08 18.33
C GLY A 212 12.23 4.78 17.78
N ILE A 213 12.20 3.70 18.58
CA ILE A 213 11.56 2.43 18.21
C ILE A 213 10.07 2.63 17.96
N PHE A 214 9.39 3.37 18.84
CA PHE A 214 7.97 3.66 18.71
C PHE A 214 7.67 4.45 17.43
N LEU A 215 8.48 5.47 17.11
CA LEU A 215 8.36 6.26 15.88
C LEU A 215 8.56 5.37 14.64
N LEU A 216 9.57 4.49 14.65
CA LEU A 216 9.84 3.59 13.54
C LEU A 216 8.68 2.61 13.31
N LEU A 217 8.11 2.07 14.38
CA LEU A 217 6.93 1.22 14.32
C LEU A 217 5.73 1.97 13.71
N LEU A 218 5.53 3.22 14.11
CA LEU A 218 4.50 4.09 13.58
C LEU A 218 4.69 4.33 12.08
N LEU A 219 5.91 4.59 11.62
CA LEU A 219 6.22 4.75 10.20
C LEU A 219 5.96 3.48 9.39
N ILE A 220 6.26 2.29 9.94
CA ILE A 220 5.95 1.02 9.28
C ILE A 220 4.44 0.84 9.12
N ILE A 221 3.67 1.10 10.18
CA ILE A 221 2.22 1.00 10.13
C ILE A 221 1.63 2.01 9.14
N PHE A 222 2.11 3.26 9.17
CA PHE A 222 1.69 4.29 8.22
C PHE A 222 1.95 3.86 6.77
N SER A 223 3.11 3.29 6.49
CA SER A 223 3.45 2.72 5.19
C SER A 223 2.54 1.59 4.73
N LEU A 224 1.79 0.95 5.63
CA LEU A 224 0.87 -0.13 5.29
C LEU A 224 -0.57 0.38 5.10
N LEU A 225 -0.86 1.67 5.28
CA LEU A 225 -2.18 2.26 5.01
C LEU A 225 -2.71 2.01 3.59
N PRO A 226 -1.90 2.07 2.51
CA PRO A 226 -2.39 1.81 1.16
C PRO A 226 -3.01 0.41 0.98
N THR A 227 -2.66 -0.54 1.85
CA THR A 227 -3.28 -1.88 1.86
C THR A 227 -4.76 -1.85 2.23
N LEU A 228 -5.27 -0.77 2.84
CA LEU A 228 -6.71 -0.61 3.09
C LEU A 228 -7.53 -0.42 1.81
N VAL A 229 -6.91 0.14 0.76
CA VAL A 229 -7.57 0.37 -0.55
C VAL A 229 -7.44 -0.87 -1.45
N PHE A 230 -6.67 -1.88 -1.02
CA PHE A 230 -6.50 -3.14 -1.74
C PHE A 230 -7.81 -3.92 -1.76
N ASN A 231 -8.33 -4.21 -2.96
CA ASN A 231 -9.56 -4.98 -3.12
C ASN A 231 -9.25 -6.48 -3.33
N PRO A 232 -9.34 -7.34 -2.29
CA PRO A 232 -8.96 -8.74 -2.41
C PRO A 232 -9.86 -9.52 -3.38
N LYS A 233 -11.12 -9.12 -3.58
CA LYS A 233 -12.03 -9.76 -4.55
C LYS A 233 -11.55 -9.56 -5.98
N ILE A 234 -11.32 -8.30 -6.38
CA ILE A 234 -10.89 -7.98 -7.75
C ILE A 234 -9.51 -8.60 -8.04
N ILE A 235 -8.59 -8.52 -7.08
CA ILE A 235 -7.24 -9.06 -7.23
C ILE A 235 -7.26 -10.60 -7.32
N THR A 236 -7.99 -11.27 -6.44
CA THR A 236 -8.08 -12.74 -6.45
C THR A 236 -8.71 -13.23 -7.75
N ASN A 237 -9.82 -12.63 -8.18
CA ASN A 237 -10.49 -13.00 -9.42
C ASN A 237 -9.60 -12.76 -10.64
N GLY A 238 -8.85 -11.65 -10.65
CA GLY A 238 -7.86 -11.36 -11.71
C GLY A 238 -6.72 -12.39 -11.77
N ILE A 239 -6.20 -12.82 -10.62
CA ILE A 239 -5.18 -13.87 -10.55
C ILE A 239 -5.72 -15.19 -11.09
N LEU A 240 -6.94 -15.58 -10.70
CA LEU A 240 -7.59 -16.81 -11.17
C LEU A 240 -7.88 -16.77 -12.67
N LEU A 241 -8.40 -15.64 -13.18
CA LEU A 241 -8.61 -15.41 -14.61
C LEU A 241 -7.31 -15.53 -15.40
N LYS A 242 -6.23 -14.90 -14.92
CA LYS A 242 -4.93 -14.97 -15.60
C LYS A 242 -4.36 -16.39 -15.58
N LYS A 243 -4.60 -17.14 -14.50
CA LYS A 243 -4.11 -18.52 -14.34
C LYS A 243 -4.87 -19.52 -15.22
N TYR A 244 -6.18 -19.37 -15.34
CA TYR A 244 -7.10 -20.28 -16.05
C TYR A 244 -7.66 -19.66 -17.33
N ALA A 245 -6.89 -18.79 -17.99
CA ALA A 245 -7.39 -17.98 -19.10
C ALA A 245 -7.93 -18.86 -20.24
N THR A 246 -7.24 -19.96 -20.56
CA THR A 246 -7.59 -20.89 -21.63
C THR A 246 -8.87 -21.65 -21.31
N GLU A 247 -9.00 -22.13 -20.08
CA GLU A 247 -10.17 -22.89 -19.61
C GLU A 247 -11.42 -22.01 -19.54
N PHE A 248 -11.28 -20.75 -19.09
CA PHE A 248 -12.38 -19.78 -19.11
C PHE A 248 -12.82 -19.39 -20.53
N GLN A 249 -11.91 -19.36 -21.50
CA GLN A 249 -12.27 -19.12 -22.90
C GLN A 249 -13.05 -20.30 -23.51
N GLN A 250 -12.62 -21.53 -23.21
CA GLN A 250 -13.30 -22.75 -23.68
C GLN A 250 -14.71 -22.89 -23.09
N GLU A 251 -14.89 -22.60 -21.81
CA GLU A 251 -16.20 -22.69 -21.15
C GLU A 251 -17.18 -21.66 -21.71
N ASN A 252 -16.75 -20.41 -21.93
CA ASN A 252 -17.58 -19.37 -22.57
C ASN A 252 -17.94 -19.71 -24.02
N ALA A 253 -17.06 -20.38 -24.76
CA ALA A 253 -17.35 -20.81 -26.12
C ALA A 253 -18.41 -21.94 -26.14
N ARG A 254 -18.33 -22.88 -25.19
CA ARG A 254 -19.31 -23.97 -25.02
C ARG A 254 -20.68 -23.51 -24.52
N SER A 255 -20.74 -22.49 -23.66
CA SER A 255 -22.02 -21.99 -23.12
C SER A 255 -22.83 -21.13 -24.11
N ASN A 256 -22.23 -20.75 -25.26
CA ASN A 256 -22.87 -19.95 -26.31
C ASN A 256 -23.28 -20.79 -27.53
N GLN A 257 -23.10 -22.12 -27.49
CA GLN A 257 -23.71 -23.09 -28.41
C GLN A 257 -24.97 -23.69 -27.76
#